data_AF-A0A3B0ZIT4-F1
#
_entry.id   AF-A0A3B0ZIT4-F1
#
_cell.length_a   1.000
_cell.length_b   1.000
_cell.length_c   1.000
_cell.angle_alpha   90.00
_cell.angle_beta   90.00
_cell.angle_gamma   90.00
#
_symmetry.space_group_name_H-M   'P 1'
#
loop_
_entity.id
_entity.type
_entity.pdbx_description
1 polymer ?
#
loop_
_entity_poly.entity_id
_entity_poly.type
_entity_poly.pdbx_seq_one_letter_code
_entity_poly.pdbx_strand_id
1 'polypeptide(L)'
;MIEIIKGTTKTPVSSQRLVTLLQPKENLDGQFYIGYPIFSTPEGRYPIDAILISPVNGVILFHIIEGTTLRSDYKEIQDDIYNKLEAKLRNHKSLENHRLCAVGI
;
A
#
# COMPACT_ATOMS: atom_id res chain seq x y z
N MET A 1 -6.38 5.03 15.81
CA MET A 1 -6.60 6.21 14.94
C MET A 1 -5.53 6.22 13.88
N ILE A 2 -5.86 6.43 12.61
CA ILE A 2 -4.84 6.47 11.55
C ILE A 2 -4.16 7.83 11.44
N GLU A 3 -2.83 7.83 11.37
CA GLU A 3 -2.03 9.00 11.01
C GLU A 3 -1.90 9.06 9.48
N ILE A 4 -2.21 10.21 8.87
CA ILE A 4 -2.22 10.34 7.40
C ILE A 4 -1.01 11.15 6.93
N ILE A 5 -0.19 10.55 6.07
CA ILE A 5 1.04 11.13 5.52
C ILE A 5 0.87 11.28 4.01
N LYS A 6 0.89 12.52 3.51
CA LYS A 6 0.61 12.80 2.09
C LYS A 6 1.89 13.11 1.32
N GLY A 7 2.14 12.31 0.29
CA GLY A 7 3.15 12.53 -0.73
C GLY A 7 2.60 13.09 -2.03
N THR A 8 3.44 13.03 -3.07
CA THR A 8 3.02 13.39 -4.43
C THR A 8 2.25 12.23 -5.05
N THR A 9 1.01 12.47 -5.47
CA THR A 9 0.14 11.46 -6.12
C THR A 9 -0.33 11.94 -7.49
N LYS A 10 -0.52 11.00 -8.41
CA LYS A 10 -1.12 11.26 -9.73
C LYS A 10 -2.66 11.24 -9.69
N THR A 11 -3.24 10.73 -8.61
CA THR A 11 -4.69 10.51 -8.43
C THR A 11 -5.23 11.30 -7.22
N PRO A 12 -5.07 12.65 -7.19
CA PRO A 12 -5.30 13.45 -5.99
C PRO A 12 -6.75 13.41 -5.48
N VAL A 13 -7.74 13.41 -6.38
CA VAL A 13 -9.16 13.39 -6.01
C VAL A 13 -9.54 12.03 -5.43
N SER A 14 -9.14 10.95 -6.11
CA SER A 14 -9.44 9.58 -5.68
C SER A 14 -8.72 9.23 -4.38
N SER A 15 -7.46 9.65 -4.24
CA SER A 15 -6.66 9.52 -3.03
C SER A 15 -7.32 10.27 -1.85
N GLN A 16 -7.80 11.50 -2.07
CA GLN A 16 -8.49 12.26 -1.03
C GLN A 16 -9.82 11.62 -0.63
N ARG A 17 -10.56 11.02 -1.58
CA ARG A 17 -11.78 10.27 -1.27
C ARG A 17 -11.48 9.04 -0.42
N LEU A 18 -10.39 8.32 -0.71
CA LEU A 18 -9.95 7.18 0.09
C LEU A 18 -9.63 7.59 1.53
N VAL A 19 -8.95 8.73 1.73
CA VAL A 19 -8.73 9.30 3.07
C VAL A 19 -10.03 9.52 3.81
N THR A 20 -10.98 10.21 3.17
CA THR A 20 -12.28 10.53 3.80
C THR A 20 -13.08 9.26 4.17
N LEU A 21 -12.88 8.15 3.45
CA LEU A 21 -13.52 6.86 3.77
C LEU A 21 -12.86 6.13 4.95
N LEU A 22 -11.56 6.33 5.16
CA LEU A 22 -10.80 5.63 6.20
C LEU A 22 -10.70 6.43 7.51
N GLN A 23 -10.66 7.76 7.44
CA GLN A 23 -10.50 8.66 8.58
C GLN A 23 -11.57 8.51 9.69
N PRO A 24 -12.88 8.33 9.39
CA PRO A 24 -13.92 8.23 10.41
C PRO A 24 -13.93 6.89 11.17
N LYS A 25 -13.12 5.91 10.77
CA LYS A 25 -13.17 4.58 11.35
C LYS A 25 -12.32 4.53 12.63
N GLU A 26 -12.99 4.60 13.78
CA GLU A 26 -12.33 4.56 15.09
C GLU A 26 -11.54 3.26 15.33
N ASN A 27 -11.91 2.18 14.64
CA ASN A 27 -11.24 0.87 14.73
C ASN A 27 -10.03 0.72 13.78
N LEU A 28 -9.64 1.77 13.05
CA LEU A 28 -8.41 1.76 12.27
C LEU A 28 -7.29 2.45 13.05
N ASP A 29 -6.19 1.73 13.21
CA ASP A 29 -4.97 2.20 13.86
C ASP A 29 -3.76 1.96 12.98
N GLY A 30 -2.80 2.89 13.00
CA GLY A 30 -1.58 2.82 12.21
C GLY A 30 -1.31 4.05 11.34
N GLN A 31 -0.49 3.88 10.31
CA GLN A 31 -0.03 4.95 9.42
C GLN A 31 -0.52 4.73 8.00
N PHE A 32 -1.16 5.75 7.43
CA PHE A 32 -1.67 5.74 6.07
C PHE A 32 -0.90 6.73 5.20
N TYR A 33 -0.06 6.20 4.32
CA TYR A 33 0.75 6.97 3.39
C TYR A 33 0.07 7.05 2.03
N ILE A 34 0.14 8.21 1.39
CA ILE A 34 -0.39 8.45 0.04
C ILE A 34 0.74 8.89 -0.88
N GLY A 35 0.80 8.34 -2.09
CA GLY A 35 1.86 8.59 -3.07
C GLY A 35 3.22 7.98 -2.69
N TYR A 36 3.23 7.07 -1.72
CA TYR A 36 4.41 6.37 -1.21
C TYR A 36 4.02 4.95 -0.76
N PRO A 37 4.98 4.00 -0.74
CA PRO A 37 6.37 4.12 -1.15
C PRO A 37 6.54 4.10 -2.68
N ILE A 38 7.72 4.50 -3.15
CA ILE A 38 8.16 4.24 -4.52
C ILE A 38 9.09 3.04 -4.47
N PHE A 39 8.71 1.94 -5.14
CA PHE A 39 9.57 0.78 -5.27
C PHE A 39 10.58 1.01 -6.40
N SER A 40 11.86 0.79 -6.11
CA SER A 40 12.90 0.76 -7.13
C SER A 40 13.03 -0.67 -7.64
N THR A 41 12.77 -0.87 -8.92
CA THR A 41 12.93 -2.15 -9.62
C THR A 41 13.96 -1.99 -10.73
N PRO A 42 14.52 -3.08 -11.28
CA PRO A 42 15.40 -3.00 -12.46
C PRO A 42 14.75 -2.30 -13.66
N GLU A 43 13.42 -2.35 -13.75
CA GLU A 43 12.61 -1.76 -14.83
C GLU A 43 12.27 -0.27 -14.57
N GLY A 44 12.60 0.25 -13.39
CA GLY A 44 12.43 1.67 -13.05
C GLY A 44 11.73 1.91 -11.71
N ARG A 45 11.18 3.12 -11.56
CA ARG A 45 10.44 3.52 -10.36
C ARG A 45 8.98 3.10 -10.49
N TYR A 46 8.52 2.32 -9.54
CA TYR A 46 7.13 1.87 -9.43
C TYR A 46 6.47 2.56 -8.23
N PRO A 47 5.75 3.68 -8.44
CA PRO A 47 5.06 4.38 -7.36
C PRO A 47 3.82 3.60 -6.91
N ILE A 48 3.59 3.52 -5.60
CA ILE A 48 2.33 3.03 -5.02
C ILE A 48 1.44 4.23 -4.66
N ASP A 49 0.13 4.10 -4.92
CA ASP A 49 -0.82 5.18 -4.67
C ASP A 49 -1.10 5.38 -3.18
N ALA A 50 -1.26 4.32 -2.40
CA ALA A 50 -1.31 4.42 -0.94
C ALA A 50 -0.91 3.12 -0.24
N ILE A 51 -0.43 3.22 1.00
CA ILE A 51 -0.16 2.08 1.88
C ILE A 51 -0.70 2.37 3.28
N LEU A 52 -1.41 1.41 3.87
CA LEU A 52 -1.77 1.41 5.28
C LEU A 52 -0.89 0.40 6.01
N ILE A 53 -0.18 0.87 7.02
CA ILE A 53 0.60 0.04 7.94
C ILE A 53 -0.15 0.05 9.26
N SER A 54 -0.82 -1.06 9.57
CA SER A 54 -1.66 -1.22 10.75
C SER A 54 -1.14 -2.33 11.64
N PRO A 55 -1.01 -2.11 12.97
CA PRO A 55 -0.67 -3.19 13.90
C PRO A 55 -1.70 -4.32 13.94
N VAL A 56 -2.95 -4.03 13.57
CA VAL A 56 -4.10 -4.97 13.65
C VAL A 56 -4.40 -5.61 12.30
N ASN A 57 -4.22 -4.87 11.20
CA ASN A 57 -4.61 -5.34 9.86
C ASN A 57 -3.40 -5.68 8.96
N GLY A 58 -2.19 -5.54 9.48
CA GLY A 58 -0.98 -5.74 8.71
C GLY A 58 -0.67 -4.59 7.75
N VAL A 59 -0.04 -4.92 6.61
CA VAL A 59 0.28 -3.97 5.54
C VAL A 59 -0.74 -4.14 4.41
N ILE A 60 -1.43 -3.06 4.05
CA ILE A 60 -2.40 -3.02 2.95
C ILE A 60 -1.94 -2.01 1.92
N LEU A 61 -1.78 -2.45 0.66
CA LEU A 61 -1.50 -1.57 -0.47
C LEU A 61 -2.79 -1.23 -1.22
N PHE A 62 -2.92 0.04 -1.61
CA PHE A 62 -3.99 0.51 -2.47
C PHE A 62 -3.39 0.91 -3.80
N HIS A 63 -3.90 0.29 -4.85
CA HIS A 63 -3.68 0.69 -6.23
C HIS A 63 -4.97 1.33 -6.73
N ILE A 64 -4.92 2.61 -7.07
CA ILE A 64 -6.07 3.43 -7.40
C ILE A 64 -6.19 3.51 -8.92
N ILE A 65 -7.31 3.04 -9.44
CA ILE A 65 -7.64 3.15 -10.86
C ILE A 65 -8.65 4.27 -11.05
N GLU A 66 -8.30 5.25 -11.88
CA GLU A 66 -9.22 6.30 -12.31
C GLU A 66 -9.79 5.95 -13.68
N GLY A 67 -11.12 5.93 -13.79
CA GLY A 67 -11.84 5.56 -15.00
C GLY A 67 -12.92 4.52 -14.74
N THR A 68 -13.60 4.08 -15.81
CA THR A 68 -14.72 3.13 -15.73
C THR A 68 -14.34 1.72 -16.17
N THR A 69 -13.13 1.51 -16.69
CA THR A 69 -12.71 0.25 -17.28
C THR A 69 -11.54 -0.32 -16.51
N LEU A 70 -11.74 -1.51 -15.94
CA LEU A 70 -10.66 -2.31 -15.39
C LEU A 70 -9.90 -2.97 -16.53
N ARG A 71 -8.57 -2.89 -16.50
CA ARG A 71 -7.73 -3.58 -17.49
C ARG A 71 -7.84 -5.10 -17.30
N SER A 72 -7.74 -5.85 -18.40
CA SER A 72 -7.81 -7.32 -18.37
C SER A 72 -6.65 -7.97 -17.61
N ASP A 73 -5.49 -7.31 -17.57
CA ASP A 73 -4.26 -7.74 -16.89
C ASP A 73 -4.20 -7.30 -15.41
N TYR A 74 -5.28 -6.77 -14.85
CA TYR A 74 -5.23 -6.17 -13.52
C TYR A 74 -4.78 -7.13 -12.41
N LYS A 75 -5.12 -8.41 -12.53
CA LYS A 75 -4.68 -9.44 -11.58
C LYS A 75 -3.16 -9.59 -11.61
N GLU A 76 -2.54 -9.59 -12.79
CA GLU A 76 -1.09 -9.69 -12.93
C GLU A 76 -0.40 -8.47 -12.31
N ILE A 77 -1.00 -7.29 -12.45
CA ILE A 77 -0.52 -6.06 -11.79
C ILE A 77 -0.59 -6.21 -10.26
N GLN A 78 -1.68 -6.77 -9.72
CA GLN A 78 -1.80 -7.00 -8.28
C GLN A 78 -0.76 -8.01 -7.76
N ASP A 79 -0.56 -9.12 -8.48
CA ASP A 79 0.43 -10.13 -8.13
C ASP A 79 1.85 -9.55 -8.16
N ASP A 80 2.16 -8.71 -9.15
CA ASP A 80 3.45 -8.00 -9.26
C ASP A 80 3.68 -7.02 -8.09
N ILE A 81 2.67 -6.24 -7.73
CA ILE A 81 2.72 -5.33 -6.56
C ILE A 81 2.98 -6.12 -5.27
N TYR A 82 2.26 -7.23 -5.08
CA TYR A 82 2.42 -8.10 -3.93
C TYR A 82 3.84 -8.67 -3.84
N ASN A 83 4.35 -9.23 -4.94
CA ASN A 83 5.70 -9.81 -4.99
C ASN A 83 6.78 -8.77 -4.67
N LYS A 84 6.64 -7.54 -5.18
CA LYS A 84 7.55 -6.44 -4.90
C LYS A 84 7.54 -6.03 -3.43
N LEU A 85 6.35 -5.97 -2.81
CA LEU A 85 6.22 -5.69 -1.37
C LEU A 85 6.85 -6.82 -0.55
N GLU A 86 6.50 -8.07 -0.85
CA GLU A 86 6.99 -9.24 -0.12
C GLU A 86 8.52 -9.33 -0.17
N ALA A 87 9.12 -9.16 -1.36
CA ALA A 87 10.56 -9.13 -1.52
C ALA A 87 11.22 -8.03 -0.67
N LYS A 88 10.59 -6.84 -0.61
CA LYS A 88 11.09 -5.73 0.21
C LYS A 88 10.99 -6.05 1.71
N LEU A 89 9.89 -6.63 2.17
CA LEU A 89 9.71 -7.01 3.58
C LEU A 89 10.69 -8.11 4.00
N ARG A 90 10.92 -9.14 3.16
CA ARG A 90 11.91 -10.20 3.42
C ARG A 90 13.34 -9.68 3.55
N ASN A 91 13.70 -8.62 2.82
CA ASN A 91 15.02 -8.01 2.97
C ASN A 91 15.26 -7.39 4.37
N HIS A 92 14.21 -7.14 5.15
CA HIS A 92 14.30 -6.64 6.52
C HIS A 92 14.22 -7.80 7.51
N LYS A 93 15.39 -8.36 7.88
CA LYS A 93 15.51 -9.48 8.84
C LYS A 93 14.77 -9.28 10.17
N SER A 94 14.56 -8.03 10.60
CA SER A 94 13.80 -7.70 11.81
C SER A 94 12.29 -7.95 11.69
N LEU A 95 11.77 -8.05 10.46
CA LEU A 95 10.36 -8.33 10.15
C LEU A 95 10.13 -9.82 9.80
N GLU A 96 11.21 -10.60 9.70
CA GLU A 96 11.13 -12.03 9.46
C GLU A 96 10.94 -12.77 10.78
N ASN A 97 9.77 -13.39 10.98
CA ASN A 97 9.58 -14.35 12.06
C ASN A 97 9.50 -15.76 11.44
N HIS A 98 10.68 -16.38 11.32
CA HIS A 98 10.89 -17.67 10.68
C HIS A 98 10.54 -17.73 9.17
N ARG A 99 9.31 -18.12 8.79
CA ARG A 99 8.89 -18.28 7.37
C ARG A 99 7.69 -17.41 6.99
N LEU A 100 7.23 -16.56 7.90
CA LEU A 100 6.12 -15.63 7.70
C LEU A 100 6.62 -14.21 7.95
N CYS A 101 6.34 -13.30 7.02
CA CYS A 101 6.53 -11.87 7.26
C CYS A 101 5.59 -11.48 8.41
N ALA A 102 6.15 -11.14 9.56
CA ALA A 102 5.38 -10.76 10.73
C ALA A 102 4.91 -9.32 10.58
N VAL A 103 3.82 -9.13 9.85
CA VAL A 103 2.93 -8.02 10.17
C VAL A 103 1.88 -8.60 11.11
N GLY A 104 1.91 -8.15 12.36
CA GLY A 104 1.19 -8.78 13.48
C GLY A 104 -0.28 -9.04 13.17
N ILE A 105 -0.72 -10.25 13.54
CA ILE A 105 -2.10 -10.73 13.57
C ILE A 105 -2.57 -10.64 15.02
#